data_AF-A0A816NY67-F1
#
_entry.id   AF-A0A816NY67-F1
#
_cell.length_a   1.000
_cell.length_b   1.000
_cell.length_c   1.000
_cell.angle_alpha   90.00
_cell.angle_beta   90.00
_cell.angle_gamma   90.00
#
_symmetry.space_group_name_H-M   'P 1'
#
loop_
_entity.id
_entity.type
_entity.pdbx_description
1 polymer ?
#
loop_
_entity_poly.entity_id
_entity_poly.type
_entity_poly.pdbx_seq_one_letter_code
_entity_poly.pdbx_strand_id
1 'polypeptide(L)'
;MLINIPRSYFTCAMYQGKKFPSSPRHVASFYYIRTLETSAIIREKKQTVSTARMNSRAIFLLLLSFHASAMLPAGRWSPISNVNDPHVVEVGKFAVSEYDMESKSELKFVAVVSGESKVVAGTNYRLIVAVNDGVAGPGASKNYEAIVWEKQWLKSMNLTSFKPVV
;
A
#
# COMPACT_ATOMS: atom_id res chain seq x y z
N MET A 1 -2.64 -25.40 -22.36
CA MET A 1 -3.00 -24.00 -22.68
C MET A 1 -2.77 -23.18 -21.42
N LEU A 2 -1.67 -22.41 -21.37
CA LEU A 2 -1.33 -21.61 -20.19
C LEU A 2 -2.22 -20.37 -20.17
N ILE A 3 -3.11 -20.29 -19.18
CA ILE A 3 -3.98 -19.12 -19.01
C ILE A 3 -3.12 -18.01 -18.42
N ASN A 4 -2.89 -16.97 -19.21
CA ASN A 4 -2.14 -15.78 -18.80
C ASN A 4 -3.05 -14.92 -17.90
N ILE A 5 -2.95 -15.11 -16.58
CA ILE A 5 -3.74 -14.36 -15.60
C ILE A 5 -3.09 -12.98 -15.36
N PRO A 6 -3.84 -11.86 -15.46
CA PRO A 6 -3.30 -10.53 -15.22
C PRO A 6 -2.74 -10.39 -13.79
N ARG A 7 -1.55 -9.79 -13.68
CA ARG A 7 -0.77 -9.58 -12.44
C ARG A 7 -1.53 -8.82 -11.33
N SER A 8 -2.62 -8.14 -11.67
CA SER A 8 -3.51 -7.42 -10.75
C SER A 8 -4.35 -8.32 -9.84
N TYR A 9 -4.63 -9.57 -10.24
CA TYR A 9 -5.43 -10.48 -9.42
C TYR A 9 -4.64 -11.14 -8.30
N PHE A 10 -3.30 -11.21 -8.42
CA PHE A 10 -2.43 -11.75 -7.38
C PHE A 10 -2.32 -10.85 -6.15
N THR A 11 -2.41 -9.53 -6.30
CA THR A 11 -2.16 -8.58 -5.22
C THR A 11 -3.33 -8.46 -4.23
N CYS A 12 -4.57 -8.69 -4.66
CA CYS A 12 -5.75 -8.58 -3.79
C CYS A 12 -5.85 -9.74 -2.77
N ALA A 13 -5.42 -10.94 -3.14
CA ALA A 13 -5.53 -12.13 -2.27
C ALA A 13 -4.60 -12.09 -1.03
N MET A 14 -3.54 -11.27 -1.08
CA MET A 14 -2.58 -11.11 0.01
C MET A 14 -3.12 -10.24 1.16
N TYR A 15 -4.19 -9.46 0.94
CA TYR A 15 -4.75 -8.54 1.94
C TYR A 15 -5.49 -9.27 3.08
N GLN A 16 -5.82 -10.56 2.92
CA GLN A 16 -6.64 -11.33 3.87
C GLN A 16 -5.85 -12.15 4.91
N GLY A 17 -4.54 -11.91 5.08
CA GLY A 17 -3.77 -12.45 6.22
C GLY A 17 -3.62 -13.99 6.30
N LYS A 18 -3.90 -14.75 5.24
CA LYS A 18 -3.70 -16.20 5.23
C LYS A 18 -2.26 -16.56 4.83
N LYS A 19 -1.53 -17.28 5.71
CA LYS A 19 -0.19 -17.81 5.38
C LYS A 19 -0.30 -18.80 4.22
N PHE A 20 0.44 -18.54 3.14
CA PHE A 20 0.53 -19.45 2.00
C PHE A 20 1.39 -20.68 2.36
N PRO A 21 0.96 -21.90 2.01
CA PRO A 21 1.80 -23.08 2.18
C PRO A 21 3.00 -23.02 1.23
N SER A 22 4.20 -23.29 1.73
CA SER A 22 5.47 -23.24 0.98
C SER A 22 5.68 -24.43 0.02
N SER A 23 4.77 -25.39 0.03
CA SER A 23 4.86 -26.65 -0.70
C SER A 23 3.93 -26.66 -1.92
N PRO A 24 4.43 -26.93 -3.15
CA PRO A 24 3.63 -26.89 -4.38
C PRO A 24 2.38 -27.76 -4.36
N ARG A 25 2.42 -28.91 -3.66
CA ARG A 25 1.28 -29.82 -3.51
C ARG A 25 0.18 -29.27 -2.60
N HIS A 26 0.54 -28.51 -1.58
CA HIS A 26 -0.41 -27.90 -0.66
C HIS A 26 -1.03 -26.62 -1.22
N VAL A 27 -0.33 -25.95 -2.14
CA VAL A 27 -0.84 -24.78 -2.88
C VAL A 27 -2.04 -25.18 -3.75
N ALA A 28 -1.95 -26.27 -4.52
CA ALA A 28 -3.05 -26.76 -5.35
C ALA A 28 -4.30 -27.14 -4.53
N SER A 29 -4.10 -27.79 -3.38
CA SER A 29 -5.19 -28.15 -2.46
C SER A 29 -5.86 -26.92 -1.86
N PHE A 30 -5.07 -25.90 -1.48
CA PHE A 30 -5.61 -24.64 -0.96
C PHE A 30 -6.46 -23.88 -2.00
N TYR A 31 -6.04 -23.87 -3.26
CA TYR A 31 -6.83 -23.28 -4.34
C TYR A 31 -8.12 -24.06 -4.62
N TYR A 32 -8.08 -25.39 -4.59
CA TYR A 32 -9.26 -26.23 -4.78
C TYR A 32 -10.29 -26.02 -3.65
N ILE A 33 -9.84 -26.03 -2.39
CA ILE A 33 -10.70 -25.79 -1.21
C ILE A 33 -11.30 -24.39 -1.25
N ARG A 34 -10.52 -23.34 -1.54
CA ARG A 34 -11.01 -21.95 -1.61
C ARG A 34 -12.01 -21.75 -2.76
N THR A 35 -11.84 -22.46 -3.87
CA THR A 35 -12.76 -22.45 -5.01
C THR A 35 -14.08 -23.14 -4.66
N LEU A 36 -14.02 -24.25 -3.93
CA LEU A 36 -15.22 -24.95 -3.46
C LEU A 36 -16.01 -24.14 -2.43
N GLU A 37 -15.35 -23.52 -1.45
CA GLU A 37 -15.99 -22.64 -0.44
C GLU A 37 -16.69 -21.43 -1.07
N THR A 38 -16.04 -20.75 -2.03
CA THR A 38 -16.67 -19.63 -2.75
C THR A 38 -17.84 -20.10 -3.61
N SER A 39 -17.71 -21.24 -4.29
CA SER A 39 -18.82 -21.79 -5.10
C SER A 39 -20.00 -22.28 -4.27
N ALA A 40 -19.79 -22.70 -3.02
CA ALA A 40 -20.84 -23.08 -2.08
C ALA A 40 -21.60 -21.86 -1.52
N ILE A 41 -20.87 -20.82 -1.09
CA ILE A 41 -21.46 -19.55 -0.60
C ILE A 41 -22.24 -18.83 -1.71
N ILE A 42 -21.74 -18.85 -2.95
CA ILE A 42 -22.46 -18.29 -4.11
C ILE A 42 -23.73 -19.10 -4.43
N ARG A 43 -23.74 -20.41 -4.16
CA ARG A 43 -24.91 -21.27 -4.38
C ARG A 43 -26.00 -21.03 -3.33
N GLU A 44 -25.60 -20.86 -2.07
CA GLU A 44 -26.49 -20.50 -0.96
C GLU A 44 -27.13 -19.11 -1.17
N LYS A 45 -26.34 -18.12 -1.63
CA LYS A 45 -26.86 -16.80 -2.02
C LYS A 45 -27.70 -16.78 -3.31
N LYS A 46 -27.55 -17.79 -4.18
CA LYS A 46 -28.42 -17.93 -5.36
C LYS A 46 -29.79 -18.50 -5.02
N GLN A 47 -29.89 -19.35 -4.00
CA GLN A 47 -31.15 -19.94 -3.57
C GLN A 47 -32.06 -18.95 -2.82
N THR A 48 -31.48 -17.99 -2.10
CA THR A 48 -32.25 -16.94 -1.40
C THR A 48 -32.84 -15.86 -2.31
N VAL A 49 -32.44 -15.81 -3.59
CA VAL A 49 -32.88 -14.78 -4.55
C VAL A 49 -33.95 -15.28 -5.51
N SER A 50 -34.29 -16.57 -5.49
CA SER A 50 -35.30 -17.14 -6.38
C SER A 50 -36.57 -17.53 -5.62
N THR A 51 -37.36 -16.54 -5.17
CA THR A 51 -38.84 -16.47 -5.26
C THR A 51 -39.41 -15.47 -4.23
N ALA A 52 -39.51 -14.21 -4.63
CA ALA A 52 -40.61 -13.36 -4.18
C ALA A 52 -41.08 -12.57 -5.39
N ARG A 53 -42.26 -12.90 -5.91
CA ARG A 53 -42.92 -12.19 -6.99
C ARG A 53 -43.38 -10.83 -6.44
N MET A 54 -42.49 -9.84 -6.42
CA MET A 54 -42.75 -8.51 -5.87
C MET A 54 -42.76 -7.48 -6.99
N ASN A 55 -43.99 -7.13 -7.35
CA ASN A 55 -44.51 -5.97 -8.07
C ASN A 55 -43.60 -4.71 -8.07
N SER A 56 -43.05 -4.48 -9.26
CA SER A 56 -42.56 -3.26 -9.89
C SER A 56 -43.12 -1.94 -9.33
N ARG A 57 -42.30 -1.21 -8.57
CA ARG A 57 -42.06 0.25 -8.65
C ARG A 57 -41.38 0.83 -7.41
N ALA A 58 -41.42 0.16 -6.26
CA ALA A 58 -40.86 0.71 -5.01
C ALA A 58 -39.36 0.40 -4.77
N ILE A 59 -38.78 -0.56 -5.49
CA ILE A 59 -37.40 -1.04 -5.23
C ILE A 59 -36.33 -0.15 -5.86
N PHE A 60 -36.66 0.66 -6.86
CA PHE A 60 -35.68 1.48 -7.59
C PHE A 60 -35.14 2.69 -6.80
N LEU A 61 -35.82 3.14 -5.74
CA LEU A 61 -35.44 4.34 -4.99
C LEU A 61 -34.62 4.07 -3.72
N LEU A 62 -34.54 2.82 -3.25
CA LEU A 62 -33.82 2.47 -2.01
C LEU A 62 -32.37 1.99 -2.25
N LEU A 63 -31.90 1.95 -3.50
CA LEU A 63 -30.55 1.45 -3.84
C LEU A 63 -29.52 2.55 -4.17
N LEU A 64 -29.89 3.83 -4.09
CA LEU A 64 -28.95 4.93 -4.41
C LEU A 64 -28.15 5.44 -3.19
N SER A 65 -28.42 4.97 -1.98
CA SER A 65 -27.91 5.59 -0.74
C SER A 65 -26.75 4.86 -0.06
N PHE A 66 -26.25 3.75 -0.60
CA PHE A 66 -25.26 2.89 0.07
C PHE A 66 -24.45 2.17 -1.04
N HIS A 67 -23.24 2.55 -1.47
CA HIS A 67 -22.05 2.92 -0.72
C HIS A 67 -21.19 3.85 -1.59
N ALA A 68 -20.95 5.09 -1.17
CA ALA A 68 -19.78 5.82 -1.63
C ALA A 68 -18.55 5.31 -0.86
N SER A 69 -18.15 4.06 -1.09
CA SER A 69 -16.80 3.63 -0.71
C SER A 69 -15.87 4.37 -1.66
N ALA A 70 -15.27 5.47 -1.20
CA ALA A 70 -14.22 6.16 -1.92
C ALA A 70 -13.02 5.21 -2.05
N MET A 71 -13.03 4.36 -3.07
CA MET A 71 -11.86 3.67 -3.56
C MET A 71 -10.89 4.77 -3.99
N LEU A 72 -9.89 5.08 -3.16
CA LEU A 72 -8.81 5.97 -3.57
C LEU A 72 -8.22 5.35 -4.85
N PRO A 73 -8.11 6.09 -5.96
CA PRO A 73 -7.57 5.54 -7.19
C PRO A 73 -6.14 5.08 -6.91
N ALA A 74 -5.92 3.76 -6.93
CA ALA A 74 -4.58 3.19 -6.92
C ALA A 74 -3.77 3.88 -8.02
N GLY A 75 -2.67 4.52 -7.65
CA GLY A 75 -1.79 5.23 -8.60
C GLY A 75 -1.77 6.76 -8.52
N ARG A 76 -2.62 7.42 -7.73
CA ARG A 76 -2.49 8.87 -7.46
C ARG A 76 -1.65 9.12 -6.21
N TRP A 77 -0.84 10.19 -6.20
CA TRP A 77 -0.19 10.70 -4.99
C TRP A 77 -1.23 11.30 -4.06
N SER A 78 -1.15 10.95 -2.79
CA SER A 78 -2.04 11.44 -1.73
C SER A 78 -1.20 12.05 -0.62
N PRO A 79 -1.52 13.27 -0.14
CA PRO A 79 -0.82 13.87 0.98
C PRO A 79 -0.82 12.98 2.22
N ILE A 80 0.30 12.92 2.93
CA ILE A 80 0.39 12.26 4.23
C ILE A 80 -0.14 13.23 5.28
N SER A 81 -1.22 12.86 5.95
CA SER A 81 -1.89 13.73 6.95
C SER A 81 -1.08 13.88 8.23
N ASN A 82 -0.44 12.81 8.69
CA ASN A 82 0.40 12.81 9.88
C ASN A 82 1.84 12.40 9.54
N VAL A 83 2.71 13.39 9.36
CA VAL A 83 4.14 13.14 9.10
C VAL A 83 4.91 12.65 10.32
N ASN A 84 4.32 12.80 11.52
CA ASN A 84 4.86 12.27 12.77
C ASN A 84 4.37 10.85 13.06
N ASP A 85 3.65 10.22 12.11
CA ASP A 85 3.34 8.81 12.21
C ASP A 85 4.65 8.00 12.34
N PRO A 86 4.76 7.09 13.32
CA PRO A 86 6.00 6.35 13.56
C PRO A 86 6.55 5.63 12.33
N HIS A 87 5.66 5.11 11.47
CA HIS A 87 6.05 4.43 10.24
C HIS A 87 6.62 5.41 9.21
N VAL A 88 5.99 6.57 9.05
CA VAL A 88 6.49 7.63 8.15
C VAL A 88 7.85 8.15 8.61
N VAL A 89 8.03 8.31 9.93
CA VAL A 89 9.32 8.68 10.53
C VAL A 89 10.38 7.59 10.28
N GLU A 90 10.01 6.31 10.37
CA GLU A 90 10.90 5.19 10.05
C GLU A 90 11.35 5.21 8.58
N VAL A 91 10.43 5.46 7.65
CA VAL A 91 10.75 5.63 6.22
C VAL A 91 11.70 6.81 6.00
N GLY A 92 11.48 7.94 6.69
CA GLY A 92 12.37 9.10 6.63
C GLY A 92 13.77 8.82 7.17
N LYS A 93 13.87 8.11 8.31
CA LYS A 93 15.16 7.69 8.88
C LYS A 93 15.90 6.72 7.96
N PHE A 94 15.19 5.76 7.38
CA PHE A 94 15.74 4.84 6.37
C PHE A 94 16.34 5.62 5.20
N ALA A 95 15.60 6.59 4.64
CA ALA A 95 16.07 7.36 3.49
C ALA A 95 17.38 8.12 3.76
N VAL A 96 17.48 8.79 4.91
CA VAL A 96 18.69 9.53 5.28
C VAL A 96 19.84 8.58 5.57
N SER A 97 19.59 7.48 6.29
CA SER A 97 20.62 6.49 6.61
C SER A 97 21.20 5.82 5.37
N GLU A 98 20.35 5.44 4.42
CA GLU A 98 20.80 4.79 3.18
C GLU A 98 21.65 5.75 2.35
N TYR A 99 21.20 6.99 2.18
CA TYR A 99 21.97 8.00 1.46
C TYR A 99 23.29 8.36 2.16
N ASP A 100 23.28 8.50 3.50
CA ASP A 100 24.48 8.78 4.29
C ASP A 100 25.53 7.67 4.12
N MET A 101 25.09 6.42 4.14
CA MET A 101 25.95 5.25 3.91
C MET A 101 26.54 5.22 2.50
N GLU A 102 25.75 5.50 1.46
CA GLU A 102 26.21 5.48 0.07
C GLU A 102 27.12 6.65 -0.29
N SER A 103 26.80 7.85 0.21
CA SER A 103 27.48 9.09 -0.17
C SER A 103 28.59 9.53 0.79
N LYS A 104 28.64 8.97 2.01
CA LYS A 104 29.54 9.39 3.09
C LYS A 104 29.40 10.89 3.43
N SER A 105 28.17 11.39 3.42
CA SER A 105 27.86 12.82 3.57
C SER A 105 27.75 13.29 5.03
N GLU A 106 27.83 12.38 6.00
CA GLU A 106 27.66 12.62 7.45
C GLU A 106 26.29 13.22 7.83
N LEU A 107 25.27 12.99 7.01
CA LEU A 107 23.93 13.53 7.23
C LEU A 107 23.24 12.87 8.43
N LYS A 108 22.54 13.67 9.23
CA LYS A 108 21.73 13.21 10.36
C LYS A 108 20.28 13.60 10.18
N PHE A 109 19.39 12.60 10.27
CA PHE A 109 17.95 12.80 10.21
C PHE A 109 17.49 13.69 11.37
N VAL A 110 16.68 14.71 11.07
CA VAL A 110 16.03 15.56 12.08
C VAL A 110 14.53 15.24 12.15
N ALA A 111 13.82 15.40 11.04
CA ALA A 111 12.37 15.22 10.98
C ALA A 111 11.87 14.99 9.55
N VAL A 112 10.66 14.47 9.43
CA VAL A 112 9.87 14.55 8.19
C VAL A 112 9.06 15.84 8.23
N VAL A 113 9.27 16.71 7.25
CA VAL A 113 8.62 18.03 7.16
C VAL A 113 7.25 17.94 6.49
N SER A 114 7.19 17.21 5.37
CA SER A 114 5.97 16.98 4.59
C SER A 114 6.13 15.72 3.76
N GLY A 115 5.04 15.19 3.21
CA GLY A 115 5.16 14.11 2.25
C GLY A 115 3.86 13.69 1.61
N GLU A 116 4.00 12.86 0.59
CA GLU A 116 2.91 12.22 -0.13
C GLU A 116 3.19 10.71 -0.23
N SER A 117 2.13 9.92 -0.35
CA SER A 117 2.22 8.48 -0.58
C SER A 117 1.41 8.05 -1.79
N LYS A 118 1.82 6.95 -2.42
CA LYS A 118 1.14 6.37 -3.59
C LYS A 118 1.22 4.84 -3.56
N VAL A 119 0.07 4.20 -3.57
CA VAL A 119 -0.05 2.73 -3.61
C VAL A 119 0.01 2.23 -5.06
N VAL A 120 0.92 1.29 -5.32
CA VAL A 120 1.10 0.58 -6.59
C VAL A 120 1.41 -0.91 -6.28
N ALA A 121 2.52 -1.48 -6.76
CA ALA A 121 3.04 -2.79 -6.35
C ALA A 121 3.86 -2.68 -5.05
N GLY A 122 3.35 -1.91 -4.10
CA GLY A 122 4.01 -1.43 -2.88
C GLY A 122 3.53 -0.02 -2.56
N THR A 123 4.20 0.66 -1.64
CA THR A 123 3.92 2.06 -1.31
C THR A 123 5.14 2.90 -1.68
N ASN A 124 4.95 3.91 -2.52
CA ASN A 124 5.98 4.94 -2.70
C ASN A 124 5.70 6.07 -1.71
N TYR A 125 6.72 6.49 -0.98
CA TYR A 125 6.71 7.69 -0.17
C TYR A 125 7.60 8.73 -0.83
N ARG A 126 7.07 9.93 -1.03
CA ARG A 126 7.83 11.12 -1.42
C ARG A 126 7.84 12.05 -0.22
N LEU A 127 8.96 12.09 0.48
CA LEU A 127 9.11 12.83 1.74
C LEU A 127 10.03 14.01 1.54
N ILE A 128 9.71 15.14 2.18
CA ILE A 128 10.67 16.19 2.46
C ILE A 128 11.21 15.95 3.86
N VAL A 129 12.51 15.69 3.97
CA VAL A 129 13.19 15.43 5.24
C VAL A 129 14.15 16.56 5.58
N ALA A 130 14.13 16.97 6.83
CA ALA A 130 15.12 17.88 7.38
C ALA A 130 16.33 17.06 7.86
N VAL A 131 17.54 17.50 7.49
CA VAL A 131 18.80 16.87 7.87
C VAL A 131 19.79 17.92 8.37
N ASN A 132 20.67 17.50 9.26
CA ASN A 132 21.86 18.26 9.65
C ASN A 132 23.08 17.65 8.98
N ASP A 133 24.05 18.47 8.57
CA ASP A 133 25.26 18.03 7.86
C ASP A 133 26.49 17.88 8.78
N GLY A 134 26.30 17.86 10.11
CA GLY A 134 27.37 17.69 11.10
C GLY A 134 28.39 18.84 11.19
N VAL A 135 28.45 19.71 10.17
CA VAL A 135 29.44 20.78 10.00
C VAL A 135 28.82 22.16 10.25
N ALA A 136 27.55 22.36 9.90
CA ALA A 136 26.87 23.61 10.17
C ALA A 136 26.52 23.71 11.67
N GLY A 137 26.84 24.85 12.28
CA GLY A 137 26.59 25.10 13.70
C GLY A 137 25.12 24.85 14.14
N PRO A 138 24.86 24.87 15.46
CA PRO A 138 23.56 24.49 16.02
C PRO A 138 22.41 25.29 15.37
N GLY A 139 21.55 24.58 14.62
CA GLY A 139 20.28 25.12 14.09
C GLY A 139 20.13 25.19 12.57
N ALA A 140 21.17 24.90 11.77
CA ALA A 140 21.07 24.94 10.31
C ALA A 140 20.69 23.57 9.71
N SER A 141 19.38 23.26 9.67
CA SER A 141 18.88 22.08 8.96
C SER A 141 18.63 22.37 7.48
N LYS A 142 19.06 21.46 6.59
CA LYS A 142 18.77 21.49 5.15
C LYS A 142 17.62 20.53 4.83
N ASN A 143 16.83 20.84 3.81
CA ASN A 143 15.74 19.99 3.38
C ASN A 143 16.13 19.18 2.13
N TYR A 144 15.75 17.91 2.11
CA TYR A 144 15.94 17.01 0.98
C TYR A 144 14.62 16.34 0.60
N GLU A 145 14.39 16.18 -0.70
CA GLU A 145 13.35 15.31 -1.21
C GLU A 145 13.90 13.88 -1.31
N ALA A 146 13.23 12.95 -0.64
CA ALA A 146 13.52 11.53 -0.66
C ALA A 146 12.34 10.75 -1.25
N ILE A 147 12.61 9.81 -2.17
CA ILE A 147 11.61 8.88 -2.69
C ILE A 147 11.98 7.46 -2.27
N VAL A 148 11.15 6.85 -1.44
CA VAL A 148 11.33 5.48 -0.93
C VAL A 148 10.22 4.59 -1.45
N TRP A 149 10.59 3.45 -2.03
CA TRP A 149 9.65 2.40 -2.40
C TRP A 149 9.66 1.28 -1.37
N GLU A 150 8.52 1.09 -0.71
CA GLU A 150 8.32 0.09 0.33
C GLU A 150 7.44 -1.07 -0.16
N LYS A 151 7.85 -2.29 0.22
CA LYS A 151 7.03 -3.50 0.15
C LYS A 151 6.88 -4.06 1.56
N GLN A 152 5.83 -3.65 2.27
CA GLN A 152 5.59 -4.02 3.67
C GLN A 152 5.58 -5.54 3.89
N TRP A 153 5.00 -6.31 2.96
CA TRP A 153 4.94 -7.78 3.04
C TRP A 153 6.31 -8.47 2.87
N LEU A 154 7.32 -7.77 2.36
CA LEU A 154 8.71 -8.25 2.29
C LEU A 154 9.61 -7.57 3.33
N LYS A 155 9.08 -6.65 4.15
CA LYS A 155 9.87 -5.80 5.06
C LYS A 155 11.08 -5.16 4.35
N SER A 156 10.84 -4.66 3.14
CA SER A 156 11.87 -4.14 2.25
C SER A 156 11.54 -2.71 1.87
N MET A 157 12.50 -1.82 2.06
CA MET A 157 12.50 -0.44 1.59
C MET A 157 13.65 -0.26 0.60
N ASN A 158 13.47 0.60 -0.39
CA ASN A 158 14.52 0.96 -1.34
C ASN A 158 14.48 2.47 -1.60
N LEU A 159 15.62 3.14 -1.39
CA LEU A 159 15.78 4.54 -1.73
C LEU A 159 15.97 4.66 -3.24
N THR A 160 15.06 5.38 -3.90
CA THR A 160 15.05 5.54 -5.36
C THR A 160 15.49 6.92 -5.81
N SER A 161 15.41 7.93 -4.93
CA SER A 161 15.88 9.28 -5.19
C SER A 161 16.14 10.00 -3.87
N PHE A 162 17.21 10.80 -3.82
CA PHE A 162 17.51 11.69 -2.71
C PHE A 162 18.20 12.94 -3.25
N LYS A 163 17.58 14.12 -3.13
CA LYS A 163 18.09 15.37 -3.71
C LYS A 163 17.80 16.57 -2.80
N PRO A 164 18.67 17.59 -2.78
CA PRO A 164 18.41 18.81 -2.03
C PRO A 164 17.15 19.51 -2.54
N VAL A 165 16.40 20.11 -1.63
CA VAL A 165 15.33 21.06 -1.97
C VAL A 165 15.99 22.44 -2.09
N VAL A 166 15.91 23.04 -3.27
CA VAL A 166 16.49 24.35 -3.60
C VAL A 166 15.45 25.44 -3.40
#